data_AF-A0A8D8D6T3-F1
#
_entry.id   AF-A0A8D8D6T3-F1
#
_cell.length_a   1.000
_cell.length_b   1.000
_cell.length_c   1.000
_cell.angle_alpha   90.00
_cell.angle_beta   90.00
_cell.angle_gamma   90.00
#
_symmetry.space_group_name_H-M   'P 1'
#
loop_
_entity.id
_entity.type
_entity.pdbx_description
1 polymer ?
#
loop_
_entity_poly.entity_id
_entity_poly.type
_entity_poly.pdbx_seq_one_letter_code
_entity_poly.pdbx_strand_id
1 'polypeptide(L)'
;ASSKLSDGIDAPLWMFWKRRRYVVVVMAFLGFMNLYLTRVNLSVAIVAMTENRTVVGGDGSVAFERDFDWSSSVQGYVLSSFFYGYLVTQIPGGMLAARLGATNMFGTGVAGTSILALLTPLASY
;
A
#
# COMPACT_ATOMS: atom_id res chain seq x y z
N ALA A 1 -28.67 -22.91 -2.81
CA ALA A 1 -29.53 -22.57 -1.67
C ALA A 1 -30.22 -21.24 -1.96
N SER A 2 -31.52 -21.31 -2.19
CA SER A 2 -32.38 -20.22 -2.64
C SER A 2 -32.53 -19.17 -1.53
N SER A 3 -32.13 -17.92 -1.77
CA SER A 3 -32.43 -16.81 -0.87
C SER A 3 -33.78 -16.21 -1.25
N LYS A 4 -34.86 -16.96 -1.00
CA LYS A 4 -36.20 -16.37 -1.03
C LYS A 4 -36.31 -15.45 0.19
N LEU A 5 -36.31 -14.14 -0.05
CA LEU A 5 -36.85 -13.17 0.91
C LEU A 5 -38.36 -13.39 0.96
N SER A 6 -38.92 -13.21 2.16
CA SER A 6 -40.28 -13.55 2.61
C SER A 6 -41.43 -13.18 1.65
N ASP A 7 -41.22 -12.27 0.68
CA ASP A 7 -42.32 -11.63 -0.04
C ASP A 7 -42.32 -11.87 -1.56
N GLY A 8 -41.60 -12.88 -2.07
CA GLY A 8 -41.70 -13.29 -3.48
C GLY A 8 -41.13 -12.30 -4.51
N ILE A 9 -40.47 -11.23 -4.06
CA ILE A 9 -39.75 -10.28 -4.92
C ILE A 9 -38.30 -10.76 -5.06
N ASP A 10 -37.86 -11.02 -6.29
CA ASP A 10 -36.47 -11.32 -6.60
C ASP A 10 -35.57 -10.20 -6.07
N ALA A 11 -34.48 -10.57 -5.38
CA ALA A 11 -33.58 -9.58 -4.80
C ALA A 11 -33.08 -8.63 -5.90
N PRO A 12 -33.20 -7.29 -5.71
CA PRO A 12 -32.77 -6.33 -6.70
C PRO A 12 -31.33 -6.59 -7.16
N LEU A 13 -31.07 -6.54 -8.47
CA LEU A 13 -29.73 -6.79 -9.06
C LEU A 13 -28.63 -5.86 -8.48
N TRP A 14 -29.00 -4.70 -7.95
CA TRP A 14 -28.08 -3.77 -7.28
C TRP A 14 -27.57 -4.29 -5.92
N MET A 15 -28.22 -5.27 -5.31
CA MET A 15 -27.85 -5.86 -4.02
C MET A 15 -26.73 -6.92 -4.14
N PHE A 16 -25.86 -6.82 -5.14
CA PHE A 16 -24.69 -7.70 -5.27
C PHE A 16 -23.77 -7.63 -4.03
N TRP A 17 -23.77 -6.48 -3.33
CA TRP A 17 -23.09 -6.25 -2.05
C TRP A 17 -23.61 -7.11 -0.88
N LYS A 18 -24.83 -7.66 -0.95
CA LYS A 18 -25.36 -8.56 0.09
C LYS A 18 -24.62 -9.90 0.12
N ARG A 19 -23.94 -10.28 -0.98
CA ARG A 19 -23.15 -11.51 -1.08
C ARG A 19 -21.75 -11.26 -0.51
N ARG A 20 -21.52 -11.76 0.71
CA ARG A 20 -20.25 -11.69 1.47
C ARG A 20 -18.99 -12.04 0.64
N ARG A 21 -19.13 -12.91 -0.37
CA ARG A 21 -18.04 -13.32 -1.28
C ARG A 21 -17.53 -12.17 -2.17
N TYR A 22 -18.41 -11.35 -2.75
CA TYR A 22 -17.98 -10.24 -3.61
C TYR A 22 -17.28 -9.14 -2.81
N VAL A 23 -17.78 -8.86 -1.60
CA VAL A 23 -17.16 -7.89 -0.70
C VAL A 23 -15.73 -8.31 -0.34
N VAL A 24 -15.50 -9.58 0.00
CA VAL A 24 -14.14 -10.07 0.32
C VAL A 24 -13.22 -10.01 -0.91
N VAL A 25 -13.72 -10.34 -2.11
CA VAL A 25 -12.92 -10.25 -3.34
C VAL A 25 -12.54 -8.81 -3.68
N VAL A 26 -13.47 -7.87 -3.56
CA VAL A 26 -13.20 -6.44 -3.78
C VAL A 26 -12.21 -5.90 -2.75
N MET A 27 -12.36 -6.27 -1.48
CA MET A 27 -11.39 -5.89 -0.45
C MET A 27 -10.00 -6.49 -0.71
N ALA A 28 -9.93 -7.79 -1.05
CA ALA A 28 -8.68 -8.46 -1.44
C ALA A 28 -7.99 -7.74 -2.60
N PHE A 29 -8.76 -7.44 -3.65
CA PHE A 29 -8.27 -6.71 -4.81
C PHE A 29 -7.70 -5.34 -4.44
N LEU A 30 -8.44 -4.54 -3.67
CA LEU A 30 -8.00 -3.22 -3.22
C LEU A 30 -6.77 -3.28 -2.30
N GLY A 31 -6.68 -4.29 -1.42
CA GLY A 31 -5.52 -4.50 -0.56
C GLY A 31 -4.25 -4.86 -1.35
N PHE A 32 -4.36 -5.77 -2.30
CA PHE A 32 -3.24 -6.11 -3.19
C PHE A 32 -2.81 -4.93 -4.06
N MET A 33 -3.77 -4.15 -4.56
CA MET A 33 -3.49 -2.92 -5.30
C MET A 33 -2.74 -1.90 -4.44
N ASN A 34 -3.18 -1.66 -3.19
CA ASN A 34 -2.53 -0.72 -2.28
C ASN A 34 -1.09 -1.14 -1.92
N LEU A 35 -0.85 -2.44 -1.70
CA LEU A 35 0.49 -2.98 -1.49
C LEU A 35 1.41 -2.73 -2.70
N TYR A 36 0.88 -2.89 -3.91
CA TYR A 36 1.62 -2.63 -5.13
C TYR A 36 1.98 -1.14 -5.27
N LEU A 37 1.04 -0.24 -4.98
CA LEU A 37 1.26 1.21 -5.03
C LEU A 37 2.34 1.66 -4.04
N THR A 38 2.29 1.18 -2.79
CA THR A 38 3.30 1.53 -1.78
C THR A 38 4.70 1.06 -2.20
N ARG A 39 4.81 -0.10 -2.85
CA ARG A 39 6.07 -0.61 -3.39
C ARG A 39 6.61 0.25 -4.53
N VAL A 40 5.74 0.74 -5.42
CA VAL A 40 6.14 1.66 -6.51
C VAL A 40 6.61 2.99 -5.94
N ASN A 41 5.91 3.53 -4.93
CA ASN A 41 6.30 4.78 -4.29
C ASN A 41 7.70 4.72 -3.67
N LEU A 42 8.10 3.59 -3.08
CA LEU A 42 9.46 3.41 -2.56
C LEU A 42 10.52 3.54 -3.66
N SER A 43 10.30 2.90 -4.82
CA SER A 43 11.21 2.98 -5.96
C SER A 43 11.25 4.37 -6.61
N VAL A 44 10.14 5.11 -6.61
CA VAL A 44 10.11 6.50 -7.10
C VAL A 44 10.77 7.46 -6.10
N ALA A 45 10.54 7.26 -4.80
CA ALA A 45 11.09 8.10 -3.75
C ALA A 45 12.63 8.07 -3.72
N ILE A 46 13.26 6.89 -3.90
CA ILE A 46 14.73 6.80 -3.94
C ILE A 46 15.32 7.54 -5.15
N VAL A 47 14.62 7.55 -6.29
CA VAL A 47 15.03 8.33 -7.47
C VAL A 47 14.90 9.81 -7.17
N ALA A 48 13.77 10.25 -6.60
CA ALA A 48 13.55 11.66 -6.24
C ALA A 48 14.57 12.18 -5.19
N MET A 49 15.01 11.34 -4.25
CA MET A 49 16.02 11.70 -3.24
C MET A 49 17.46 11.74 -3.77
N THR A 50 17.71 11.17 -4.95
CA THR A 50 19.06 11.07 -5.54
C THR A 50 19.20 11.85 -6.84
N GLU A 51 18.13 12.50 -7.28
CA GLU A 51 18.10 13.40 -8.44
C GLU A 51 18.89 14.68 -8.15
N ASN A 52 19.66 15.14 -9.13
CA ASN A 52 20.34 16.43 -9.05
C ASN A 52 19.29 17.55 -9.19
N ARG A 53 19.01 18.29 -8.12
CA ARG A 53 18.14 19.46 -8.21
C ARG A 53 18.99 20.68 -8.56
N THR A 54 18.64 21.35 -9.65
CA THR A 54 19.26 22.63 -10.00
C THR A 54 18.61 23.72 -9.16
N VAL A 55 19.30 24.18 -8.14
CA VAL A 55 18.95 25.38 -7.40
C VAL A 55 19.62 26.56 -8.09
N VAL A 56 18.80 27.44 -8.67
CA VAL A 56 19.27 28.71 -9.23
C VAL A 56 19.37 29.69 -8.07
N GLY A 57 20.60 30.01 -7.66
CA GLY A 57 20.85 31.06 -6.68
C GLY A 57 20.42 32.42 -7.23
N GLY A 58 20.04 33.35 -6.36
CA GLY A 58 19.62 34.71 -6.75
C GLY A 58 20.64 35.49 -7.59
N ASP A 59 21.89 35.03 -7.63
CA ASP A 59 23.00 35.61 -8.40
C ASP A 59 23.15 35.01 -9.82
N GLY A 60 22.23 34.15 -10.25
CA GLY A 60 22.28 33.47 -11.56
C GLY A 60 23.24 32.27 -11.63
N SER A 61 23.83 31.87 -10.50
CA SER A 61 24.64 30.66 -10.40
C SER A 61 23.74 29.41 -10.34
N VAL A 62 24.03 28.43 -11.21
CA VAL A 62 23.32 27.15 -11.24
C VAL A 62 24.11 26.18 -10.36
N ALA A 63 23.66 25.97 -9.13
CA ALA A 63 24.21 24.95 -8.25
C ALA A 63 23.40 23.65 -8.40
N PHE A 64 24.10 22.53 -8.53
CA PHE A 64 23.49 21.21 -8.47
C PHE A 64 23.57 20.73 -7.03
N GLU A 65 22.45 20.71 -6.33
CA GLU A 65 22.36 20.22 -4.95
C GLU A 65 21.63 18.87 -4.95
N ARG A 66 22.21 17.88 -4.29
CA ARG A 66 21.59 16.58 -4.04
C ARG A 66 21.22 16.52 -2.58
N ASP A 67 19.99 16.13 -2.27
CA ASP A 67 19.57 15.92 -0.88
C ASP A 67 20.39 14.80 -0.22
N PHE A 68 20.76 13.76 -0.98
CA PHE A 68 21.68 12.71 -0.55
C PHE A 68 22.64 12.27 -1.67
N ASP A 69 23.94 12.24 -1.38
CA ASP A 69 24.99 11.81 -2.32
C ASP A 69 25.14 10.28 -2.37
N TRP A 70 24.02 9.56 -2.46
CA TRP A 70 24.00 8.11 -2.50
C TRP A 70 24.45 7.58 -3.86
N SER A 71 25.57 6.85 -3.86
CA SER A 71 26.03 6.12 -5.05
C SER A 71 25.03 5.04 -5.48
N SER A 72 25.06 4.63 -6.76
CA SER A 72 24.17 3.59 -7.30
C SER A 72 24.25 2.27 -6.53
N SER A 73 25.40 1.97 -5.90
CA SER A 73 25.57 0.81 -5.03
C SER A 73 24.74 0.91 -3.75
N VAL A 74 24.70 2.09 -3.11
CA VAL A 74 23.89 2.34 -1.91
C VAL A 74 22.40 2.23 -2.23
N GLN A 75 21.97 2.75 -3.39
CA GLN A 75 20.60 2.59 -3.86
C GLN A 75 20.24 1.10 -4.05
N GLY A 76 21.16 0.31 -4.61
CA GLY A 76 21.02 -1.14 -4.74
C GLY A 76 20.90 -1.86 -3.40
N TYR A 77 21.67 -1.47 -2.37
CA TYR A 77 21.57 -2.04 -1.03
C TYR A 77 20.23 -1.72 -0.36
N VAL A 78 19.73 -0.49 -0.49
CA VAL A 78 18.41 -0.11 0.02
C VAL A 78 17.32 -0.93 -0.66
N LEU A 79 17.34 -1.02 -1.99
CA LEU A 79 16.35 -1.78 -2.75
C LEU A 79 16.37 -3.27 -2.36
N SER A 80 17.56 -3.87 -2.25
CA SER A 80 17.73 -5.28 -1.89
C SER A 80 17.33 -5.57 -0.44
N SER A 81 17.64 -4.70 0.52
CA SER A 81 17.21 -4.84 1.92
C SER A 81 15.68 -4.89 2.05
N PHE A 82 14.96 -4.09 1.26
CA PHE A 82 13.50 -4.13 1.21
C PHE A 82 12.99 -5.49 0.71
N PHE A 83 13.61 -6.07 -0.32
CA PHE A 83 13.26 -7.41 -0.81
C PHE A 83 13.52 -8.50 0.22
N TYR A 84 14.66 -8.47 0.91
CA TYR A 84 14.96 -9.43 1.98
C TYR A 84 13.97 -9.32 3.13
N GLY A 85 13.67 -8.10 3.59
CA GLY A 85 12.67 -7.88 4.64
C GLY A 85 11.28 -8.35 4.25
N TYR A 86 10.88 -8.13 2.99
CA TYR A 86 9.61 -8.60 2.47
C TYR A 86 9.53 -10.13 2.48
N LEU A 87 10.58 -10.81 2.02
CA LEU A 87 10.65 -12.27 1.98
C LEU A 87 10.56 -12.89 3.39
N VAL A 88 11.28 -12.29 4.35
CA VAL A 88 11.26 -12.71 5.75
C VAL A 88 9.89 -12.47 6.39
N THR A 89 9.21 -11.37 6.07
CA THR A 89 7.92 -11.01 6.68
C THR A 89 6.74 -11.78 6.09
N GLN A 90 6.83 -12.22 4.83
CA GLN A 90 5.80 -13.02 4.18
C GLN A 90 5.54 -14.36 4.88
N ILE A 91 6.59 -15.03 5.37
CA ILE A 91 6.48 -16.33 6.04
C ILE A 91 5.64 -16.25 7.33
N PRO A 92 5.98 -15.42 8.34
CA PRO A 92 5.15 -15.25 9.52
C PRO A 92 3.80 -14.59 9.21
N GLY A 93 3.73 -13.71 8.20
CA GLY A 93 2.46 -13.12 7.73
C GLY A 93 1.48 -14.18 7.22
N GLY A 94 1.97 -15.16 6.46
CA GLY A 94 1.18 -16.32 6.02
C GLY A 94 0.74 -17.23 7.17
N MET A 95 1.62 -17.44 8.16
CA MET A 95 1.29 -18.21 9.36
C MET A 95 0.23 -17.52 10.24
N LEU A 96 0.32 -16.20 10.39
CA LEU A 96 -0.68 -15.38 11.09
C LEU A 96 -2.02 -15.37 10.34
N ALA A 97 -2.00 -15.31 9.00
CA ALA A 97 -3.18 -15.46 8.14
C ALA A 97 -3.92 -16.78 8.34
N ALA A 98 -3.19 -17.87 8.52
CA ALA A 98 -3.77 -19.18 8.79
C ALA A 98 -4.39 -19.26 10.20
N ARG A 99 -3.83 -18.56 11.20
CA ARG A 99 -4.29 -18.65 12.60
C ARG A 99 -5.41 -17.68 12.98
N LEU A 100 -5.40 -16.46 12.45
CA LEU A 100 -6.36 -15.40 12.83
C LEU A 100 -7.61 -15.35 11.95
N GLY A 101 -7.64 -16.15 10.88
CA GLY A 101 -8.71 -16.14 9.89
C GLY A 101 -8.66 -14.88 9.02
N ALA A 102 -8.62 -15.07 7.70
CA ALA A 102 -8.43 -13.99 6.72
C ALA A 102 -9.44 -12.83 6.84
N THR A 103 -10.62 -13.05 7.43
CA THR A 103 -11.64 -12.00 7.62
C THR A 103 -11.25 -10.98 8.70
N ASN A 104 -10.67 -11.41 9.82
CA ASN A 104 -10.28 -10.49 10.90
C ASN A 104 -9.00 -9.71 10.53
N MET A 105 -8.09 -10.35 9.79
CA MET A 105 -6.88 -9.68 9.28
C MET A 105 -7.18 -8.63 8.22
N PHE A 106 -8.21 -8.83 7.39
CA PHE A 106 -8.64 -7.81 6.45
C PHE A 106 -9.25 -6.60 7.17
N GLY A 107 -10.07 -6.84 8.20
CA GLY A 107 -10.66 -5.78 9.01
C GLY A 107 -9.62 -4.95 9.75
N THR A 108 -8.64 -5.59 10.39
CA THR A 108 -7.54 -4.87 11.07
C THR A 108 -6.59 -4.19 10.09
N GLY A 109 -6.35 -4.80 8.92
CA GLY A 109 -5.55 -4.20 7.85
C GLY A 109 -6.18 -2.91 7.33
N VAL A 110 -7.46 -2.92 6.99
CA VAL A 110 -8.19 -1.73 6.50
C VAL A 110 -8.31 -0.67 7.60
N ALA A 111 -8.55 -1.06 8.84
CA ALA A 111 -8.56 -0.13 9.97
C ALA A 111 -7.20 0.53 10.17
N GLY A 112 -6.12 -0.25 10.12
CA GLY A 112 -4.75 0.25 10.19
C GLY A 112 -4.43 1.21 9.05
N THR A 113 -4.70 0.82 7.79
CA THR A 113 -4.46 1.68 6.63
C THR A 113 -5.29 2.97 6.68
N SER A 114 -6.52 2.93 7.18
CA SER A 114 -7.37 4.13 7.32
C SER A 114 -6.84 5.08 8.40
N ILE A 115 -6.35 4.54 9.53
CA ILE A 115 -5.73 5.35 10.59
C ILE A 115 -4.43 5.99 10.08
N LEU A 116 -3.58 5.22 9.39
CA LEU A 116 -2.36 5.77 8.80
C LEU A 116 -2.66 6.85 7.75
N ALA A 117 -3.66 6.65 6.89
CA ALA A 117 -4.05 7.65 5.90
C ALA A 117 -4.54 8.96 6.54
N LEU A 118 -5.24 8.88 7.68
CA LEU A 118 -5.63 10.06 8.47
C LEU A 118 -4.44 10.74 9.14
N LEU A 119 -3.40 9.99 9.51
CA LEU A 119 -2.19 10.51 10.15
C LEU A 119 -1.17 11.09 9.16
N THR A 120 -1.18 10.67 7.88
CA THR A 120 -0.24 11.18 6.85
C THR A 120 -0.21 12.72 6.73
N PRO A 121 -1.35 13.45 6.68
CA PRO A 121 -1.31 14.92 6.66
C PRO A 121 -0.96 15.55 8.01
N LEU A 122 -1.16 14.86 9.14
CA LEU A 122 -0.78 15.33 10.47
C LEU A 122 0.71 15.19 10.74
N ALA A 123 1.37 14.20 10.12
CA ALA A 123 2.82 14.00 10.23
C ALA A 123 3.63 14.86 9.23
N SER A 124 2.97 15.42 8.21
CA SER A 124 3.61 16.34 7.25
C SER A 124 3.56 17.81 7.67
N TYR A 125 2.97 18.12 8.83
CA TYR A 125 2.95 19.46 9.41
C TYR A 125 3.99 19.59 10.52
#